data_AF-A0A9E2DLE5-F1
#
_entry.id   AF-A0A9E2DLE5-F1
#
_cell.length_a   1.000
_cell.length_b   1.000
_cell.length_c   1.000
_cell.angle_alpha   90.00
_cell.angle_beta   90.00
_cell.angle_gamma   90.00
#
_symmetry.space_group_name_H-M   'P 1'
#
loop_
_entity.id
_entity.type
_entity.pdbx_description
1 polymer ?
#
loop_
_entity_poly.entity_id
_entity_poly.type
_entity_poly.pdbx_seq_one_letter_code
_entity_poly.pdbx_strand_id
1 'polypeptide(L)'
;EEIQQGIKHGVRKVNIDTDLRLASTGATRRFLSENKSEFDPRKYLAASQDAMRDIVIARYEAFGTAGNASKIKPITLDEMSDRYLSGELNQKAI
;
A
#
# COMPACT_ATOMS: atom_id res chain seq x y z
N GLU A 1 14.98 -4.92 -3.55
CA GLU A 1 16.18 -5.19 -2.74
C GLU A 1 16.53 -4.02 -1.84
N GLU A 2 16.88 -2.84 -2.38
CA GLU A 2 17.23 -1.66 -1.56
C GLU A 2 16.16 -1.23 -0.54
N ILE A 3 14.88 -1.23 -0.94
CA ILE A 3 13.79 -0.92 -0.01
C ILE A 3 13.75 -1.92 1.16
N GLN A 4 14.00 -3.21 0.90
CA GLN A 4 14.05 -4.23 1.96
C GLN A 4 15.26 -4.04 2.87
N GLN A 5 16.39 -3.60 2.32
CA GLN A 5 17.54 -3.20 3.13
C GLN A 5 17.21 -2.00 4.02
N GLY A 6 16.56 -0.96 3.48
CA GLY A 6 16.06 0.16 4.28
C GLY A 6 15.12 -0.27 5.40
N ILE A 7 14.25 -1.25 5.16
CA ILE A 7 13.34 -1.82 6.17
C ILE A 7 14.13 -2.50 7.31
N LYS A 8 15.22 -3.21 6.99
CA LYS A 8 16.12 -3.79 8.02
C LYS A 8 16.78 -2.71 8.89
N HIS A 9 16.97 -1.50 8.35
CA HIS A 9 17.58 -0.35 9.05
C HIS A 9 16.58 0.67 9.60
N GLY A 10 15.28 0.33 9.70
CA GLY A 10 14.32 1.15 10.43
C GLY A 10 13.28 1.89 9.59
N VAL A 11 13.27 1.73 8.26
CA VAL A 11 12.15 2.25 7.45
C VAL A 11 10.87 1.47 7.78
N ARG A 12 9.82 2.18 8.21
CA ARG A 12 8.51 1.59 8.57
C ARG A 12 7.32 2.09 7.72
N LYS A 13 7.54 3.05 6.82
CA LYS A 13 6.55 3.56 5.86
C LYS A 13 7.21 3.75 4.49
N VAL A 14 6.67 3.11 3.46
CA VAL A 14 7.16 3.19 2.07
C VAL A 14 6.05 3.79 1.21
N ASN A 15 6.32 4.91 0.53
CA ASN A 15 5.35 5.57 -0.35
C ASN A 15 5.44 5.02 -1.76
N ILE A 16 4.32 4.62 -2.35
CA ILE A 16 4.24 4.06 -3.71
C ILE A 16 3.03 4.68 -4.41
N ASP A 17 3.25 5.38 -5.52
CA ASP A 17 2.19 6.04 -6.30
C ASP A 17 2.40 5.81 -7.80
N THR A 18 3.58 6.15 -8.30
CA THR A 18 3.93 6.00 -9.73
C THR A 18 3.69 4.59 -10.27
N ASP A 19 4.06 3.54 -9.52
CA ASP A 19 3.82 2.15 -9.92
C ASP A 19 2.32 1.88 -10.19
N LEU A 20 1.44 2.41 -9.33
CA LEU A 20 -0.01 2.23 -9.47
C LEU A 20 -0.55 2.97 -10.69
N ARG A 21 -0.05 4.19 -10.95
CA ARG A 21 -0.41 4.98 -12.14
C ARG A 21 -0.01 4.26 -13.43
N LEU A 22 1.19 3.68 -13.46
CA LEU A 22 1.70 2.93 -14.59
C LEU A 22 0.89 1.64 -14.81
N ALA A 23 0.61 0.88 -13.76
CA ALA A 23 -0.21 -0.34 -13.83
C ALA A 23 -1.63 -0.04 -14.34
N SER A 24 -2.28 0.97 -13.76
CA SER A 24 -3.63 1.42 -14.15
C SER A 24 -3.68 1.83 -15.62
N THR A 25 -2.73 2.68 -16.04
CA THR A 25 -2.67 3.19 -17.41
C THR A 25 -2.38 2.06 -18.40
N GLY A 26 -1.41 1.19 -18.10
CA GLY A 26 -1.05 0.05 -18.95
C GLY A 26 -2.23 -0.92 -19.14
N ALA A 27 -2.90 -1.29 -18.05
CA ALA A 27 -4.06 -2.18 -18.08
C ALA A 27 -5.22 -1.58 -18.87
N THR A 28 -5.52 -0.30 -18.66
CA THR A 28 -6.57 0.42 -19.39
C THR A 28 -6.26 0.45 -20.90
N ARG A 29 -5.02 0.82 -21.27
CA ARG A 29 -4.60 0.86 -22.68
C ARG A 29 -4.70 -0.51 -23.36
N ARG A 30 -4.27 -1.57 -22.67
CA ARG A 30 -4.37 -2.95 -23.17
C ARG A 30 -5.83 -3.36 -23.36
N PHE A 31 -6.68 -3.16 -22.35
CA PHE A 31 -8.10 -3.51 -22.41
C PHE A 31 -8.80 -2.85 -23.60
N LEU A 32 -8.67 -1.52 -23.74
CA LEU A 32 -9.27 -0.77 -24.84
C LEU A 32 -8.66 -1.13 -26.20
N SER A 33 -7.41 -1.59 -26.23
CA SER A 33 -6.79 -2.05 -27.47
C SER A 33 -7.34 -3.40 -27.94
N GLU A 34 -7.60 -4.31 -27.00
CA GLU A 34 -8.08 -5.67 -27.28
C GLU A 34 -9.60 -5.71 -27.47
N ASN A 35 -10.34 -4.79 -26.86
CA ASN A 35 -11.81 -4.75 -26.86
C ASN A 35 -12.35 -3.46 -27.51
N LYS A 36 -12.17 -3.30 -28.83
CA LYS A 36 -12.46 -2.05 -29.56
C LYS A 36 -13.90 -1.56 -29.49
N SER A 37 -14.87 -2.46 -29.29
CA SER A 37 -16.30 -2.12 -29.16
C SER A 37 -16.73 -1.79 -27.74
N GLU A 38 -15.89 -2.09 -26.73
CA GLU A 38 -16.22 -1.85 -25.33
C GLU A 38 -15.99 -0.39 -24.98
N PHE A 39 -17.04 0.26 -24.47
CA PHE A 39 -17.04 1.66 -24.07
C PHE A 39 -17.41 1.86 -22.60
N ASP A 40 -17.90 0.82 -21.93
CA ASP A 40 -18.33 0.88 -20.54
C ASP A 40 -17.12 1.08 -19.61
N PRO A 41 -17.03 2.22 -18.89
CA PRO A 41 -15.91 2.49 -18.01
C PRO A 41 -15.63 1.43 -16.97
N ARG A 42 -16.68 0.76 -16.50
CA ARG A 42 -16.55 -0.27 -15.46
C ARG A 42 -15.68 -1.43 -15.92
N LYS A 43 -15.67 -1.74 -17.23
CA LYS A 43 -14.92 -2.86 -17.78
C LYS A 43 -13.41 -2.62 -17.76
N TYR A 44 -12.94 -1.50 -18.30
CA TYR A 44 -11.51 -1.19 -18.28
C TYR A 44 -11.01 -0.70 -16.92
N LEU A 45 -11.86 -0.07 -16.11
CA LEU A 45 -11.51 0.30 -14.73
C LEU A 45 -11.37 -0.93 -13.83
N ALA A 46 -12.15 -1.99 -14.04
CA ALA A 46 -11.93 -3.26 -13.35
C ALA A 46 -10.55 -3.87 -13.68
N ALA A 47 -10.16 -3.88 -14.96
CA ALA A 47 -8.83 -4.33 -15.37
C ALA A 47 -7.69 -3.49 -14.76
N SER A 48 -7.90 -2.17 -14.64
CA SER A 48 -6.99 -1.27 -13.94
C SER A 48 -6.90 -1.58 -12.44
N GLN A 49 -8.04 -1.81 -11.78
CA GLN A 49 -8.10 -2.16 -10.36
C GLN A 49 -7.38 -3.48 -10.07
N ASP A 50 -7.59 -4.52 -10.89
CA ASP A 50 -6.91 -5.79 -10.73
C ASP A 50 -5.39 -5.63 -10.90
N ALA A 51 -4.93 -4.91 -11.91
CA ALA A 51 -3.50 -4.66 -12.12
C ALA A 51 -2.85 -3.89 -10.96
N MET A 52 -3.53 -2.88 -10.41
CA MET A 52 -3.05 -2.18 -9.21
C MET A 52 -3.06 -3.07 -7.97
N ARG A 53 -4.09 -3.93 -7.81
CA ARG A 53 -4.19 -4.88 -6.70
C ARG A 53 -2.99 -5.82 -6.67
N ASP A 54 -2.60 -6.35 -7.83
CA ASP A 54 -1.47 -7.28 -7.93
C ASP A 54 -0.15 -6.60 -7.51
N ILE A 55 0.05 -5.33 -7.88
CA ILE A 55 1.20 -4.53 -7.40
C ILE A 55 1.16 -4.40 -5.88
N VAL A 56 0.02 -4.02 -5.30
CA VAL A 56 -0.12 -3.83 -3.85
C VAL A 56 0.15 -5.13 -3.09
N ILE A 57 -0.37 -6.26 -3.56
CA ILE A 57 -0.11 -7.59 -2.97
C ILE A 57 1.39 -7.89 -2.97
N ALA A 58 2.05 -7.75 -4.13
CA ALA A 58 3.48 -8.01 -4.25
C ALA A 58 4.32 -7.11 -3.32
N ARG A 59 3.90 -5.86 -3.08
CA ARG A 59 4.58 -4.96 -2.14
C ARG A 59 4.35 -5.37 -0.69
N TYR A 60 3.14 -5.76 -0.30
CA TYR A 60 2.87 -6.24 1.05
C TYR A 60 3.66 -7.51 1.41
N GLU A 61 3.79 -8.44 0.46
CA GLU A 61 4.62 -9.63 0.63
C GLU A 61 6.10 -9.26 0.74
N ALA A 62 6.62 -8.47 -0.22
CA ALA A 62 8.02 -8.08 -0.25
C ALA A 62 8.45 -7.26 0.98
N PHE A 63 7.55 -6.48 1.58
CA PHE A 63 7.81 -5.67 2.77
C PHE A 63 7.53 -6.42 4.08
N GLY A 64 7.09 -7.68 4.02
CA GLY A 64 6.85 -8.50 5.20
C GLY A 64 5.65 -8.05 6.04
N THR A 65 4.68 -7.33 5.45
CA THR A 65 3.50 -6.85 6.16
C THR A 65 2.33 -7.84 6.08
N ALA A 66 2.34 -8.75 5.11
CA ALA A 66 1.31 -9.78 4.94
C ALA A 66 1.13 -10.62 6.23
N GLY A 67 -0.11 -10.83 6.65
CA GLY A 67 -0.45 -11.61 7.85
C GLY A 67 -0.28 -10.88 9.20
N ASN A 68 0.13 -9.61 9.23
CA ASN A 68 0.28 -8.88 10.49
C ASN A 68 -0.98 -8.12 10.94
N ALA A 69 -1.99 -7.97 10.07
CA ALA A 69 -3.20 -7.18 10.38
C ALA A 69 -3.94 -7.69 11.64
N SER A 70 -4.11 -9.02 11.78
CA SER A 70 -4.79 -9.63 12.92
C SER A 70 -4.04 -9.54 14.24
N LYS A 71 -2.74 -9.19 14.21
CA LYS A 71 -1.91 -9.01 15.41
C LYS A 71 -2.08 -7.63 16.04
N ILE A 72 -2.70 -6.69 15.33
CA ILE A 72 -2.87 -5.30 15.78
C ILE A 72 -4.17 -5.19 16.56
N LYS A 73 -4.09 -4.66 17.78
CA LYS A 73 -5.25 -4.16 18.52
C LYS A 73 -5.34 -2.65 18.29
N PRO A 74 -6.35 -2.17 17.52
CA PRO A 74 -6.54 -0.73 17.34
C PRO A 74 -6.85 -0.07 18.68
N ILE A 75 -6.29 1.12 18.88
CA ILE A 75 -6.58 1.98 20.02
C ILE A 75 -7.18 3.29 19.50
N THR A 76 -7.95 3.96 20.34
CA THR A 76 -8.63 5.20 19.96
C THR A 76 -7.64 6.37 19.91
N LEU A 77 -8.07 7.48 19.28
CA LEU A 77 -7.26 8.70 19.27
C LEU A 77 -7.15 9.33 20.66
N ASP A 78 -8.18 9.21 21.50
CA ASP A 78 -8.17 9.70 22.88
C ASP A 78 -7.16 8.91 23.72
N GLU A 79 -7.17 7.57 23.63
CA GLU A 79 -6.16 6.73 24.27
C GLU A 79 -4.75 7.06 23.79
N MET A 80 -4.55 7.35 22.50
CA MET A 80 -3.26 7.81 21.98
C MET A 80 -2.84 9.16 22.55
N SER A 81 -3.77 10.10 22.70
CA SER A 81 -3.53 11.41 23.30
C SER A 81 -3.02 11.27 24.74
N ASP A 82 -3.65 10.42 25.55
CA ASP A 82 -3.24 10.17 26.93
C ASP A 82 -1.82 9.57 27.03
N ARG A 83 -1.45 8.69 26.09
CA ARG A 83 -0.10 8.12 26.00
C ARG A 83 0.97 9.16 25.65
N TYR A 84 0.63 10.17 24.84
CA TYR A 84 1.51 11.32 24.61
C TYR A 84 1.62 12.19 25.86
N LEU A 85 0.50 12.53 26.51
CA LEU A 85 0.48 13.40 27.70
C LEU A 85 1.25 12.81 28.88
N SER A 86 1.20 11.49 29.07
CA SER A 86 1.96 10.78 30.10
C SER A 86 3.47 10.67 29.80
N GLY A 87 3.90 11.02 28.59
CA GLY A 87 5.29 10.90 28.14
C GLY A 87 5.72 9.47 27.79
N GLU A 88 4.81 8.50 27.74
CA GLU A 88 5.10 7.10 27.40
C GLU A 88 5.79 6.96 26.03
N LEU A 89 5.37 7.79 25.07
CA LEU A 89 5.85 7.78 23.68
C LEU A 89 7.03 8.73 23.41
N ASN A 90 7.63 9.31 24.47
CA ASN A 90 8.79 10.17 24.30
C ASN A 90 9.98 9.39 23.72
N GLN A 91 10.75 10.04 22.84
CA GLN A 91 11.98 9.46 22.32
C GLN A 91 12.94 9.18 23.47
N LYS A 92 13.31 7.93 23.64
CA LYS A 92 14.37 7.55 24.57
C LYS A 92 15.71 7.83 23.90
N ALA A 93 16.62 8.50 24.62
CA ALA A 93 18.01 8.60 24.18
C ALA A 93 18.57 7.18 24.01
N ILE A 94 19.22 6.95 22.87
CA ILE A 94 19.85 5.67 22.52
C ILE A 94 21.16 5.54 23.29
#